data_AF-A0A0V1ASI0-F1
#
_entry.id   AF-A0A0V1ASI0-F1
#
_cell.length_a   1.000
_cell.length_b   1.000
_cell.length_c   1.000
_cell.angle_alpha   90.00
_cell.angle_beta   90.00
_cell.angle_gamma   90.00
#
_symmetry.space_group_name_H-M   'P 1'
#
loop_
_entity.id
_entity.type
_entity.pdbx_description
1 polymer ?
#
loop_
_entity_poly.entity_id
_entity_poly.type
_entity_poly.pdbx_seq_one_letter_code
_entity_poly.pdbx_strand_id
1 'polypeptide(L)'
;MHTDFEVVYKCIYQLEKVILYKPPGEKRGKILVAAAAAWAAYPQDLDNAVGHSFVKALESVTATHPNKHFFAYNNAAAGVVGVKTKSNSKDTTVPADAAAWIVHTVPGYPKPKVAYTFPASEYANGHMLICLTIAESQIEPIAVALFVASPFIYYNDVPDAEVSTRPTLKKLLNGETPIHPPFSSKQTIKTQAGAPVSVQIFSKSGRSKYEIYQKIISKQLKKTIKVWSRRDKKLKANCKIPGRHILLVSSPISVDGQASSLEKDVTNWLIPENGDIFCAVDKPYAISQKYEPAVAVCMQLANIFARFNTIAAKVDSCPIRCDRNNTPQADSAAWIVHTVPGYPIPKVAYTFPASEYANGHLLICLTIAESQIEPIAVALFVASPFIHYNDVPDAEVRTRPTLKKLLNGETPIHPPFSSKQAIKTQAGDPVSVQIFSKSGRSKYEIYQKIISRQLKKTIKVWSRRDKKLKANCKIPGRHILLVSSPISVDNQASSLEKDVTNWLIPENGDIFCAVDKPYAISQKYEPAVAVCMQLANIFARFNTIAAKVDSCS
;
A
#
# COMPACT_ATOMS: atom_id res chain seq x y z
N MET A 1 6.56 -20.48 5.48
CA MET A 1 5.31 -19.99 4.84
C MET A 1 5.05 -20.88 3.66
N HIS A 2 4.01 -21.70 3.79
CA HIS A 2 3.71 -22.80 2.86
C HIS A 2 2.48 -22.38 2.06
N THR A 3 2.61 -22.44 0.74
CA THR A 3 1.48 -22.31 -0.18
C THR A 3 1.48 -23.62 -0.93
N ASP A 4 0.35 -24.31 -0.81
CA ASP A 4 0.15 -25.63 -1.36
C ASP A 4 -0.84 -25.45 -2.50
N PHE A 5 -0.70 -26.28 -3.52
CA PHE A 5 -1.48 -26.16 -4.72
C PHE A 5 -1.82 -27.56 -5.20
N GLU A 6 -3.01 -27.70 -5.76
CA GLU A 6 -3.55 -29.00 -6.13
C GLU A 6 -4.30 -28.90 -7.45
N VAL A 7 -4.06 -29.84 -8.36
CA VAL A 7 -4.89 -29.97 -9.57
C VAL A 7 -5.83 -31.13 -9.32
N VAL A 8 -7.12 -30.82 -9.14
CA VAL A 8 -8.20 -31.79 -8.87
C VAL A 8 -9.06 -31.88 -10.11
N TYR A 9 -9.52 -33.05 -10.53
CA TYR A 9 -10.23 -33.17 -11.81
C TYR A 9 -11.70 -32.67 -11.81
N LYS A 10 -12.19 -31.93 -10.80
CA LYS A 10 -13.53 -31.29 -10.85
C LYS A 10 -13.80 -30.25 -9.74
N CYS A 11 -14.13 -28.99 -10.09
CA CYS A 11 -14.94 -28.10 -9.22
C CYS A 11 -16.42 -28.41 -9.62
N ILE A 12 -17.31 -28.78 -8.71
CA ILE A 12 -18.73 -29.06 -9.08
C ILE A 12 -19.52 -27.77 -9.34
N TYR A 13 -20.26 -27.83 -10.45
CA TYR A 13 -21.40 -27.06 -10.97
C TYR A 13 -21.88 -25.83 -10.19
N GLN A 14 -21.85 -24.68 -10.87
CA GLN A 14 -22.34 -23.31 -10.55
C GLN A 14 -21.35 -22.30 -9.97
N LEU A 15 -20.16 -22.69 -9.53
CA LEU A 15 -19.18 -21.73 -8.99
C LEU A 15 -17.98 -21.58 -9.92
N GLU A 16 -18.14 -20.71 -10.91
CA GLU A 16 -17.21 -20.62 -12.05
C GLU A 16 -15.82 -20.05 -11.69
N LYS A 17 -15.71 -19.24 -10.62
CA LYS A 17 -14.45 -18.77 -10.01
C LYS A 17 -14.73 -18.32 -8.59
N VAL A 18 -13.92 -18.76 -7.64
CA VAL A 18 -14.10 -18.39 -6.23
C VAL A 18 -12.77 -18.05 -5.59
N ILE A 19 -12.68 -16.86 -4.99
CA ILE A 19 -11.69 -16.58 -3.94
C ILE A 19 -12.41 -16.70 -2.61
N LEU A 20 -11.92 -17.57 -1.74
CA LEU A 20 -12.29 -17.63 -0.35
C LEU A 20 -11.15 -17.06 0.47
N TYR A 21 -11.45 -16.04 1.26
CA TYR A 21 -10.53 -15.51 2.26
C TYR A 21 -11.03 -15.93 3.64
N LYS A 22 -10.23 -16.69 4.38
CA LYS A 22 -10.49 -16.99 5.79
C LYS A 22 -9.77 -15.96 6.66
N PRO A 23 -10.48 -15.10 7.40
CA PRO A 23 -9.85 -14.08 8.22
C PRO A 23 -9.19 -14.65 9.49
N PRO A 24 -8.17 -14.00 10.06
CA PRO A 24 -7.52 -14.50 11.27
C PRO A 24 -8.45 -14.57 12.47
N GLY A 25 -8.44 -15.68 13.22
CA GLY A 25 -9.31 -15.90 14.38
C GLY A 25 -10.71 -16.44 14.04
N GLU A 26 -11.08 -16.50 12.76
CA GLU A 26 -12.40 -16.95 12.33
C GLU A 26 -12.40 -18.40 11.83
N LYS A 27 -13.48 -19.13 12.09
CA LYS A 27 -13.71 -20.45 11.47
C LYS A 27 -14.38 -20.34 10.09
N ARG A 28 -15.11 -19.26 9.87
CA ARG A 28 -15.87 -19.00 8.66
C ARG A 28 -15.09 -18.09 7.72
N GLY A 29 -15.17 -18.36 6.43
CA GLY A 29 -14.56 -17.52 5.41
C GLY A 29 -15.48 -16.43 4.86
N LYS A 30 -14.90 -15.61 3.98
CA LYS A 30 -15.56 -14.64 3.12
C LYS A 30 -15.33 -15.04 1.67
N ILE A 31 -16.39 -15.13 0.89
CA ILE A 31 -16.33 -15.56 -0.50
C ILE A 31 -16.47 -14.37 -1.44
N LEU A 32 -15.64 -14.34 -2.46
CA LEU A 32 -15.72 -13.40 -3.57
C LEU A 32 -15.81 -14.20 -4.87
N VAL A 33 -16.95 -14.08 -5.54
CA VAL A 33 -17.19 -14.72 -6.84
C VAL A 33 -17.14 -13.68 -7.94
N ALA A 34 -16.67 -14.06 -9.13
CA ALA A 34 -16.45 -13.11 -10.23
C ALA A 34 -17.73 -12.33 -10.63
N ALA A 35 -18.90 -12.96 -10.53
CA ALA A 35 -20.20 -12.36 -10.84
C ALA A 35 -20.77 -11.47 -9.72
N ALA A 36 -20.22 -11.52 -8.50
CA ALA A 36 -20.74 -10.78 -7.37
C ALA A 36 -20.08 -9.41 -7.22
N ALA A 37 -20.88 -8.42 -6.84
CA ALA A 37 -20.42 -7.08 -6.56
C ALA A 37 -19.77 -6.94 -5.17
N ALA A 38 -19.88 -7.89 -4.26
CA ALA A 38 -19.34 -7.75 -2.90
C ALA A 38 -18.79 -9.07 -2.36
N TRP A 39 -18.01 -8.98 -1.29
CA TRP A 39 -17.74 -10.13 -0.43
C TRP A 39 -19.06 -10.62 0.15
N ALA A 40 -19.22 -11.93 0.24
CA ALA A 40 -20.33 -12.56 0.94
C ALA A 40 -19.79 -13.42 2.07
N ALA A 41 -20.59 -13.60 3.13
CA ALA A 41 -20.27 -14.58 4.15
C ALA A 41 -20.26 -15.99 3.53
N TYR A 42 -19.25 -16.79 3.84
CA TYR A 42 -19.26 -18.19 3.46
C TYR A 42 -20.37 -18.92 4.25
N PRO A 43 -21.17 -19.79 3.64
CA PRO A 43 -22.42 -20.26 4.25
C PRO A 43 -22.22 -21.17 5.46
N GLN A 44 -21.02 -21.75 5.62
CA GLN A 44 -20.69 -22.69 6.69
C GLN A 44 -19.26 -22.44 7.20
N ASP A 45 -18.96 -22.95 8.40
CA ASP A 45 -17.60 -22.94 8.93
C ASP A 45 -16.73 -23.96 8.17
N LEU A 46 -15.42 -23.71 8.11
CA LEU A 46 -14.51 -24.51 7.28
C LEU A 46 -14.22 -25.90 7.84
N ASP A 47 -14.52 -26.19 9.11
CA ASP A 47 -14.50 -27.55 9.66
C ASP A 47 -15.70 -28.40 9.22
N ASN A 48 -16.80 -27.78 8.79
CA ASN A 48 -17.97 -28.52 8.37
C ASN A 48 -17.67 -29.31 7.08
N ALA A 49 -17.87 -30.63 7.11
CA ALA A 49 -17.64 -31.52 5.97
C ALA A 49 -18.83 -31.59 5.00
N VAL A 50 -19.86 -30.75 5.17
CA VAL A 50 -21.06 -30.74 4.32
C VAL A 50 -21.52 -29.30 4.08
N GLY A 51 -22.24 -29.09 2.97
CA GLY A 51 -23.01 -27.84 2.76
C GLY A 51 -22.20 -26.65 2.26
N HIS A 52 -21.00 -26.85 1.71
CA HIS A 52 -20.23 -25.76 1.09
C HIS A 52 -19.33 -26.21 -0.07
N SER A 53 -18.92 -25.22 -0.88
CA SER A 53 -18.33 -25.44 -2.21
C SER A 53 -16.90 -25.97 -2.20
N PHE A 54 -16.10 -25.63 -1.18
CA PHE A 54 -14.73 -26.10 -1.07
C PHE A 54 -14.64 -27.57 -0.68
N VAL A 55 -15.50 -28.05 0.23
CA VAL A 55 -15.60 -29.51 0.47
C VAL A 55 -15.97 -30.23 -0.82
N LYS A 56 -16.95 -29.70 -1.56
CA LYS A 56 -17.37 -30.31 -2.83
C LYS A 56 -16.25 -30.34 -3.87
N ALA A 57 -15.47 -29.27 -3.99
CA ALA A 57 -14.29 -29.25 -4.85
C ALA A 57 -13.20 -30.26 -4.40
N LEU A 58 -13.11 -30.53 -3.10
CA LEU A 58 -12.13 -31.44 -2.49
C LEU A 58 -12.67 -32.85 -2.22
N GLU A 59 -13.90 -33.17 -2.65
CA GLU A 59 -14.53 -34.46 -2.38
C GLU A 59 -13.69 -35.61 -2.98
N SER A 60 -13.05 -35.34 -4.11
CA SER A 60 -12.24 -36.32 -4.86
C SER A 60 -10.81 -36.42 -4.34
N VAL A 61 -10.37 -35.41 -3.57
CA VAL A 61 -9.11 -35.41 -2.85
C VAL A 61 -9.24 -36.20 -1.55
N THR A 62 -10.37 -36.06 -0.85
CA THR A 62 -10.62 -36.62 0.48
C THR A 62 -11.25 -38.03 0.45
N ALA A 63 -11.87 -38.43 -0.66
CA ALA A 63 -12.45 -39.76 -0.85
C ALA A 63 -12.02 -40.43 -2.16
N THR A 64 -12.00 -41.76 -2.17
CA THR A 64 -11.66 -42.56 -3.36
C THR A 64 -12.79 -42.51 -4.38
N HIS A 65 -12.47 -42.10 -5.60
CA HIS A 65 -13.38 -42.08 -6.74
C HIS A 65 -12.72 -42.84 -7.90
N PRO A 66 -13.42 -43.78 -8.56
CA PRO A 66 -12.82 -44.61 -9.60
C PRO A 66 -12.42 -43.85 -10.87
N ASN A 67 -13.10 -42.73 -11.17
CA ASN A 67 -12.94 -41.98 -12.41
C ASN A 67 -12.33 -40.58 -12.20
N LYS A 68 -11.72 -40.32 -11.04
CA LYS A 68 -11.14 -39.01 -10.72
C LYS A 68 -9.77 -39.19 -10.11
N HIS A 69 -8.78 -38.63 -10.79
CA HIS A 69 -7.38 -38.61 -10.37
C HIS A 69 -7.01 -37.19 -9.94
N PHE A 70 -5.84 -37.01 -9.34
CA PHE A 70 -5.26 -35.72 -8.98
C PHE A 70 -3.79 -35.89 -8.62
N PHE A 71 -3.08 -34.76 -8.59
CA PHE A 71 -1.79 -34.67 -7.93
C PHE A 71 -1.77 -33.44 -7.04
N ALA A 72 -1.09 -33.57 -5.90
CA ALA A 72 -0.99 -32.52 -4.90
C ALA A 72 0.48 -32.17 -4.67
N TYR A 73 0.77 -30.88 -4.58
CA TYR A 73 2.13 -30.39 -4.49
C TYR A 73 2.32 -29.24 -3.51
N ASN A 74 3.53 -29.15 -2.97
CA ASN A 74 3.94 -28.16 -1.99
C ASN A 74 5.38 -27.72 -2.26
N ASN A 75 5.71 -26.47 -1.96
CA ASN A 75 7.07 -25.95 -2.03
C ASN A 75 7.97 -26.32 -0.83
N ALA A 76 7.44 -26.96 0.21
CA ALA A 76 8.18 -27.53 1.32
C ALA A 76 7.32 -28.57 2.07
N ALA A 77 7.44 -29.85 1.72
CA ALA A 77 6.75 -30.91 2.46
C ALA A 77 7.67 -31.57 3.49
N ALA A 78 7.12 -31.84 4.67
CA ALA A 78 7.64 -32.81 5.62
C ALA A 78 6.97 -34.16 5.39
N GLY A 79 7.76 -35.22 5.14
CA GLY A 79 7.44 -36.60 5.50
C GLY A 79 6.28 -37.32 4.79
N VAL A 80 6.28 -37.44 3.45
CA VAL A 80 5.38 -38.40 2.75
C VAL A 80 6.16 -39.24 1.73
N VAL A 81 6.01 -40.56 1.84
CA VAL A 81 6.60 -41.61 0.99
C VAL A 81 5.56 -42.04 -0.07
N GLY A 82 5.97 -42.10 -1.34
CA GLY A 82 5.10 -42.32 -2.48
C GLY A 82 4.58 -43.76 -2.63
N VAL A 83 3.36 -43.90 -3.18
CA VAL A 83 2.76 -45.18 -3.60
C VAL A 83 2.21 -45.02 -5.02
N LYS A 84 2.57 -45.94 -5.92
CA LYS A 84 2.08 -46.03 -7.30
C LYS A 84 0.91 -47.00 -7.38
N THR A 85 -0.19 -46.64 -8.04
CA THR A 85 -1.21 -47.61 -8.51
C THR A 85 -1.84 -47.16 -9.84
N LYS A 86 -2.41 -48.13 -10.59
CA LYS A 86 -2.95 -48.02 -11.96
C LYS A 86 -4.48 -47.86 -11.95
N SER A 87 -5.08 -47.17 -12.93
CA SER A 87 -6.28 -47.63 -13.68
C SER A 87 -6.76 -46.60 -14.74
N ASN A 88 -7.67 -47.02 -15.62
CA ASN A 88 -8.27 -46.33 -16.78
C ASN A 88 -9.72 -45.86 -16.50
N SER A 89 -10.20 -44.78 -17.15
CA SER A 89 -11.45 -44.72 -17.96
C SER A 89 -12.22 -43.37 -17.95
N LYS A 90 -12.85 -43.09 -19.11
CA LYS A 90 -13.93 -42.12 -19.41
C LYS A 90 -15.22 -42.39 -18.61
N ASP A 91 -15.96 -41.33 -18.30
CA ASP A 91 -17.34 -41.36 -17.76
C ASP A 91 -18.25 -40.38 -18.56
N THR A 92 -19.53 -40.72 -18.72
CA THR A 92 -20.41 -40.35 -19.85
C THR A 92 -21.53 -39.33 -19.54
N THR A 93 -21.48 -38.60 -18.42
CA THR A 93 -22.60 -37.70 -18.02
C THR A 93 -22.18 -36.28 -17.57
N VAL A 94 -21.00 -35.84 -17.99
CA VAL A 94 -20.37 -34.55 -17.62
C VAL A 94 -19.83 -33.92 -18.91
N PRO A 95 -19.75 -32.59 -19.10
CA PRO A 95 -18.97 -32.06 -20.21
C PRO A 95 -17.57 -32.67 -20.13
N ALA A 96 -17.22 -33.45 -21.16
CA ALA A 96 -16.28 -34.56 -21.09
C ALA A 96 -14.79 -34.16 -20.95
N ASP A 97 -14.49 -32.89 -20.65
CA ASP A 97 -13.14 -32.30 -20.65
C ASP A 97 -13.10 -31.11 -19.68
N ALA A 98 -13.10 -31.38 -18.37
CA ALA A 98 -13.04 -30.35 -17.32
C ALA A 98 -12.22 -30.81 -16.12
N ALA A 99 -11.33 -29.94 -15.65
CA ALA A 99 -10.51 -30.09 -14.47
C ALA A 99 -10.62 -28.84 -13.58
N ALA A 100 -10.07 -28.93 -12.37
CA ALA A 100 -9.96 -27.85 -11.41
C ALA A 100 -8.52 -27.65 -10.96
N TRP A 101 -8.16 -26.39 -10.74
CA TRP A 101 -6.91 -26.02 -10.13
C TRP A 101 -7.18 -25.21 -8.87
N ILE A 102 -6.74 -25.74 -7.74
CA ILE A 102 -6.92 -25.18 -6.42
C ILE A 102 -5.59 -24.62 -5.93
N VAL A 103 -5.61 -23.37 -5.49
CA VAL A 103 -4.45 -22.67 -4.93
C VAL A 103 -4.78 -22.23 -3.52
N HIS A 104 -3.94 -22.54 -2.53
CA HIS A 104 -4.20 -22.06 -1.17
C HIS A 104 -2.97 -21.87 -0.30
N THR A 105 -3.15 -21.13 0.79
CA THR A 105 -2.08 -20.85 1.76
C THR A 105 -2.18 -21.65 3.05
N VAL A 106 -3.09 -22.63 3.13
CA VAL A 106 -3.28 -23.50 4.31
C VAL A 106 -2.23 -24.63 4.30
N PRO A 107 -1.29 -24.68 5.26
CA PRO A 107 -0.26 -25.72 5.28
C PRO A 107 -0.82 -27.12 5.56
N GLY A 108 -0.40 -28.12 4.79
CA GLY A 108 -0.73 -29.53 5.04
C GLY A 108 -2.22 -29.85 4.83
N TYR A 109 -2.88 -29.03 4.03
CA TYR A 109 -4.28 -29.12 3.67
C TYR A 109 -4.42 -29.25 2.16
N PRO A 110 -5.52 -29.83 1.68
CA PRO A 110 -6.18 -30.97 2.33
C PRO A 110 -5.22 -32.16 2.50
N LYS A 111 -5.62 -33.14 3.29
CA LYS A 111 -4.88 -34.41 3.37
C LYS A 111 -5.44 -35.38 2.32
N PRO A 112 -4.65 -35.81 1.32
CA PRO A 112 -5.10 -36.75 0.30
C PRO A 112 -5.61 -38.06 0.90
N LYS A 113 -6.77 -38.52 0.41
CA LYS A 113 -7.46 -39.76 0.80
C LYS A 113 -7.74 -39.90 2.31
N VAL A 114 -7.77 -38.77 3.01
CA VAL A 114 -8.21 -38.68 4.40
C VAL A 114 -9.50 -37.88 4.44
N ALA A 115 -10.39 -38.24 5.38
CA ALA A 115 -11.62 -37.50 5.61
C ALA A 115 -11.34 -35.99 5.74
N TYR A 116 -12.23 -35.18 5.16
CA TYR A 116 -12.10 -33.73 5.14
C TYR A 116 -11.92 -33.16 6.54
N THR A 117 -10.87 -32.37 6.74
CA THR A 117 -10.64 -31.65 7.99
C THR A 117 -9.85 -30.38 7.70
N PHE A 118 -10.28 -29.26 8.28
CA PHE A 118 -9.49 -28.03 8.28
C PHE A 118 -8.51 -28.02 9.47
N PRO A 119 -7.22 -27.69 9.28
CA PRO A 119 -6.24 -27.76 10.37
C PRO A 119 -6.55 -26.74 11.48
N ALA A 120 -6.73 -27.21 12.72
CA ALA A 120 -7.12 -26.36 13.84
C ALA A 120 -6.09 -25.26 14.19
N SER A 121 -4.79 -25.52 13.97
CA SER A 121 -3.72 -24.53 14.17
C SER A 121 -3.85 -23.31 13.25
N GLU A 122 -4.53 -23.46 12.11
CA GLU A 122 -4.61 -22.44 11.08
C GLU A 122 -5.81 -21.50 11.26
N TYR A 123 -6.67 -21.71 12.27
CA TYR A 123 -7.72 -20.75 12.59
C TYR A 123 -7.17 -19.40 13.06
N ALA A 124 -6.02 -19.40 13.76
CA ALA A 124 -5.40 -18.17 14.23
C ALA A 124 -4.87 -17.27 13.09
N ASN A 125 -4.68 -17.83 11.89
CA ASN A 125 -4.09 -17.15 10.74
C ASN A 125 -5.14 -16.82 9.65
N GLY A 126 -4.84 -15.82 8.83
CA GLY A 126 -5.59 -15.47 7.63
C GLY A 126 -5.11 -16.29 6.44
N HIS A 127 -6.02 -16.92 5.70
CA HIS A 127 -5.70 -17.77 4.55
C HIS A 127 -6.51 -17.39 3.31
N MET A 128 -5.99 -17.75 2.15
CA MET A 128 -6.67 -17.59 0.87
C MET A 128 -6.74 -18.93 0.16
N LEU A 129 -7.88 -19.20 -0.47
CA LEU A 129 -8.13 -20.37 -1.31
C LEU A 129 -8.77 -19.90 -2.62
N ILE A 130 -8.33 -20.45 -3.74
CA ILE A 130 -8.79 -20.11 -5.09
C ILE A 130 -9.16 -21.41 -5.81
N CYS A 131 -10.39 -21.56 -6.32
CA CYS A 131 -10.79 -22.67 -7.22
C CYS A 131 -10.93 -22.09 -8.64
N LEU A 132 -10.21 -22.67 -9.60
CA LEU A 132 -10.35 -22.38 -11.02
C LEU A 132 -10.86 -23.62 -11.74
N THR A 133 -11.96 -23.50 -12.48
CA THR A 133 -12.40 -24.53 -13.42
C THR A 133 -11.70 -24.29 -14.76
N ILE A 134 -11.10 -25.33 -15.34
CA ILE A 134 -10.28 -25.27 -16.56
C ILE A 134 -10.57 -26.48 -17.44
N ALA A 135 -10.36 -26.37 -18.76
CA ALA A 135 -10.37 -27.56 -19.62
C ALA A 135 -9.11 -28.40 -19.36
N GLU A 136 -9.14 -29.71 -19.56
CA GLU A 136 -7.96 -30.56 -19.32
C GLU A 136 -6.81 -30.22 -20.27
N SER A 137 -7.11 -29.67 -21.45
CA SER A 137 -6.12 -29.09 -22.37
C SER A 137 -5.25 -28.00 -21.73
N GLN A 138 -5.72 -27.35 -20.66
CA GLN A 138 -4.97 -26.33 -19.92
C GLN A 138 -4.00 -26.92 -18.89
N ILE A 139 -4.03 -28.24 -18.63
CA ILE A 139 -3.16 -28.90 -17.65
C ILE A 139 -1.69 -28.87 -18.09
N GLU A 140 -1.38 -29.09 -19.37
CA GLU A 140 0.01 -29.08 -19.84
C GLU A 140 0.67 -27.69 -19.68
N PRO A 141 0.05 -26.55 -20.05
CA PRO A 141 0.58 -25.23 -19.71
C PRO A 141 0.79 -25.01 -18.20
N ILE A 142 -0.11 -25.49 -17.34
CA ILE A 142 0.09 -25.44 -15.88
C ILE A 142 1.33 -26.25 -15.51
N ALA A 143 1.43 -27.48 -16.01
CA ALA A 143 2.57 -28.37 -15.76
C ALA A 143 3.90 -27.75 -16.20
N VAL A 144 3.94 -27.02 -17.32
CA VAL A 144 5.14 -26.28 -17.76
C VAL A 144 5.56 -25.22 -16.74
N ALA A 145 4.60 -24.47 -16.19
CA ALA A 145 4.91 -23.49 -15.16
C ALA A 145 5.40 -24.16 -13.87
N LEU A 146 4.74 -25.24 -13.44
CA LEU A 146 5.11 -25.99 -12.24
C LEU A 146 6.44 -26.72 -12.37
N PHE A 147 6.74 -27.30 -13.54
CA PHE A 147 8.02 -27.95 -13.81
C PHE A 147 9.20 -26.98 -13.56
N VAL A 148 9.06 -25.73 -14.01
CA VAL A 148 10.06 -24.67 -13.75
C VAL A 148 10.17 -24.30 -12.28
N ALA A 149 9.07 -24.31 -11.53
CA ALA A 149 9.12 -24.14 -10.08
C ALA A 149 9.64 -25.40 -9.35
N SER A 150 9.55 -26.58 -9.94
CA SER A 150 9.97 -27.84 -9.32
C SER A 150 9.43 -28.02 -7.89
N PRO A 151 8.10 -27.92 -7.68
CA PRO A 151 7.52 -28.17 -6.37
C PRO A 151 7.67 -29.64 -5.99
N PHE A 152 7.54 -29.94 -4.70
CA PHE A 152 7.47 -31.30 -4.21
C PHE A 152 6.07 -31.86 -4.43
N ILE A 153 5.96 -32.91 -5.25
CA ILE A 153 4.72 -33.67 -5.44
C ILE A 153 4.60 -34.66 -4.28
N TYR A 154 3.65 -34.44 -3.37
CA TYR A 154 3.46 -35.28 -2.19
C TYR A 154 2.35 -36.32 -2.37
N TYR A 155 1.52 -36.17 -3.42
CA TYR A 155 0.52 -37.15 -3.81
C TYR A 155 0.33 -37.13 -5.33
N ASN A 156 0.18 -38.30 -5.93
CA ASN A 156 -0.11 -38.46 -7.36
C ASN A 156 -0.83 -39.79 -7.59
N ASP A 157 -2.04 -39.76 -8.14
CA ASP A 157 -2.74 -40.93 -8.68
C ASP A 157 -3.10 -40.76 -10.16
N VAL A 158 -2.44 -39.83 -10.88
CA VAL A 158 -2.64 -39.59 -12.31
C VAL A 158 -2.10 -40.78 -13.13
N PRO A 159 -2.91 -41.40 -14.00
CA PRO A 159 -2.51 -42.59 -14.74
C PRO A 159 -1.54 -42.30 -15.90
N ASP A 160 -0.73 -43.31 -16.26
CA ASP A 160 0.27 -43.21 -17.34
C ASP A 160 -0.34 -42.82 -18.69
N ALA A 161 -1.55 -43.31 -18.97
CA ALA A 161 -2.28 -42.98 -20.20
C ALA A 161 -2.57 -41.48 -20.31
N GLU A 162 -2.86 -40.83 -19.19
CA GLU A 162 -3.19 -39.41 -19.14
C GLU A 162 -1.95 -38.52 -19.31
N VAL A 163 -0.82 -38.91 -18.71
CA VAL A 163 0.45 -38.19 -18.87
C VAL A 163 1.14 -38.47 -20.22
N SER A 164 0.72 -39.52 -20.94
CA SER A 164 1.31 -39.89 -22.24
C SER A 164 1.16 -38.81 -23.30
N THR A 165 0.09 -38.01 -23.21
CA THR A 165 -0.19 -36.86 -24.10
C THR A 165 0.32 -35.53 -23.54
N ARG A 166 0.89 -35.53 -22.32
CA ARG A 166 1.28 -34.36 -21.53
C ARG A 166 2.74 -34.52 -21.08
N PRO A 167 3.70 -34.32 -21.99
CA PRO A 167 5.10 -34.68 -21.75
C PRO A 167 5.72 -33.92 -20.58
N THR A 168 5.35 -32.66 -20.35
CA THR A 168 5.89 -31.87 -19.23
C THR A 168 5.26 -32.28 -17.92
N LEU A 169 3.96 -32.61 -17.91
CA LEU A 169 3.31 -33.19 -16.74
C LEU A 169 3.98 -34.50 -16.33
N LYS A 170 4.30 -35.38 -17.29
CA LYS A 170 5.01 -36.63 -17.02
C LYS A 170 6.35 -36.37 -16.32
N LYS A 171 7.14 -35.42 -16.82
CA LYS A 171 8.42 -35.02 -16.20
C LYS A 171 8.24 -34.48 -14.78
N LEU A 172 7.26 -33.61 -14.58
CA LEU A 172 6.92 -33.04 -13.27
C LEU A 172 6.57 -34.14 -12.26
N LEU A 173 5.70 -35.08 -12.63
CA LEU A 173 5.26 -36.18 -11.76
C LEU A 173 6.36 -37.22 -11.50
N ASN A 174 7.33 -37.34 -12.40
CA ASN A 174 8.54 -38.13 -12.19
C ASN A 174 9.58 -37.44 -11.28
N GLY A 175 9.33 -36.20 -10.85
CA GLY A 175 10.26 -35.43 -10.03
C GLY A 175 11.47 -34.90 -10.79
N GLU A 176 11.41 -34.86 -12.13
CA GLU A 176 12.46 -34.22 -12.93
C GLU A 176 12.48 -32.71 -12.66
N THR A 177 13.67 -32.10 -12.78
CA THR A 177 13.84 -30.65 -12.59
C THR A 177 14.56 -30.03 -13.79
N PRO A 178 14.25 -28.78 -14.16
CA PRO A 178 14.90 -28.11 -15.27
C PRO A 178 16.35 -27.79 -14.91
N ILE A 179 17.27 -28.41 -15.64
CA ILE A 179 18.71 -28.21 -15.48
C ILE A 179 19.29 -27.15 -16.41
N HIS A 180 18.58 -26.81 -17.48
CA HIS A 180 18.96 -25.81 -18.48
C HIS A 180 18.01 -24.60 -18.49
N PRO A 181 18.50 -23.41 -18.87
CA PRO A 181 17.65 -22.24 -19.02
C PRO A 181 16.60 -22.42 -20.13
N PRO A 182 15.45 -21.69 -20.07
CA PRO A 182 15.14 -20.62 -19.13
C PRO A 182 14.69 -21.11 -17.75
N PHE A 183 15.21 -20.49 -16.68
CA PHE A 183 14.85 -20.79 -15.29
C PHE A 183 13.62 -20.02 -14.76
N SER A 184 12.85 -19.46 -15.67
CA SER A 184 11.59 -18.76 -15.40
C SER A 184 10.64 -18.97 -16.56
N SER A 185 9.35 -19.08 -16.27
CA SER A 185 8.31 -19.31 -17.27
C SER A 185 7.14 -18.35 -17.09
N LYS A 186 6.45 -18.08 -18.18
CA LYS A 186 5.16 -17.39 -18.24
C LYS A 186 4.24 -18.24 -19.09
N GLN A 187 3.19 -18.77 -18.47
CA GLN A 187 2.15 -19.52 -19.16
C GLN A 187 0.84 -18.73 -19.09
N THR A 188 -0.04 -18.93 -20.06
CA THR A 188 -1.37 -18.31 -20.07
C THR A 188 -2.38 -19.40 -20.33
N ILE A 189 -3.36 -19.51 -19.44
CA ILE A 189 -4.47 -20.43 -19.56
C ILE A 189 -5.80 -19.67 -19.57
N LYS A 190 -6.87 -20.34 -19.99
CA LYS A 190 -8.24 -19.83 -19.86
C LYS A 190 -9.07 -20.73 -18.96
N THR A 191 -9.85 -20.13 -18.07
CA THR A 191 -10.84 -20.87 -17.28
C THR A 191 -11.98 -21.34 -18.17
N GLN A 192 -12.56 -22.49 -17.83
CA GLN A 192 -13.76 -23.04 -18.46
C GLN A 192 -14.99 -22.56 -17.67
N ALA A 193 -15.75 -21.63 -18.27
CA ALA A 193 -16.89 -20.93 -17.65
C ALA A 193 -17.71 -20.19 -18.72
N GLY A 194 -18.94 -19.75 -18.42
CA GLY A 194 -19.76 -18.93 -19.32
C GLY A 194 -19.09 -17.62 -19.78
N ALA A 195 -18.13 -17.11 -18.99
CA ALA A 195 -17.21 -16.04 -19.39
C ALA A 195 -15.75 -16.44 -19.09
N PRO A 196 -14.97 -16.93 -20.07
CA PRO A 196 -13.58 -17.35 -19.84
C PRO A 196 -12.68 -16.22 -19.32
N VAL A 197 -11.89 -16.51 -18.29
CA VAL A 197 -10.92 -15.58 -17.68
C VAL A 197 -9.52 -15.99 -18.10
N SER A 198 -8.72 -15.01 -18.54
CA SER A 198 -7.30 -15.22 -18.79
C SER A 198 -6.55 -15.28 -17.46
N VAL A 199 -5.76 -16.35 -17.27
CA VAL A 199 -4.91 -16.55 -16.09
C VAL A 199 -3.47 -16.68 -16.54
N GLN A 200 -2.62 -15.77 -16.07
CA GLN A 200 -1.18 -15.81 -16.32
C GLN A 200 -0.49 -16.49 -15.13
N ILE A 201 0.34 -17.49 -15.43
CA ILE A 201 1.11 -18.22 -14.44
C ILE A 201 2.57 -17.85 -14.62
N PHE A 202 3.13 -17.20 -13.62
CA PHE A 202 4.56 -16.88 -13.56
C PHE A 202 5.25 -17.87 -12.65
N SER A 203 6.37 -18.44 -13.09
CA SER A 203 7.15 -19.32 -12.24
C SER A 203 8.64 -19.11 -12.40
N LYS A 204 9.39 -19.51 -11.36
CA LYS A 204 10.85 -19.53 -11.36
C LYS A 204 11.39 -20.68 -10.56
N SER A 205 12.58 -21.14 -10.95
CA SER A 205 13.37 -22.05 -10.13
C SER A 205 14.26 -21.27 -9.15
N GLY A 206 14.73 -21.93 -8.08
CA GLY A 206 15.76 -21.39 -7.18
C GLY A 206 17.11 -21.14 -7.86
N ARG A 207 17.32 -21.68 -9.08
CA ARG A 207 18.52 -21.43 -9.91
C ARG A 207 18.47 -20.07 -10.60
N SER A 208 17.28 -19.52 -10.86
CA SER A 208 17.12 -18.21 -11.52
C SER A 208 17.77 -17.06 -10.74
N LYS A 209 17.86 -17.18 -9.41
CA LYS A 209 18.25 -16.10 -8.50
C LYS A 209 17.43 -14.81 -8.72
N TYR A 210 16.23 -14.91 -9.29
CA TYR A 210 15.34 -13.79 -9.49
C TYR A 210 14.37 -13.65 -8.33
N GLU A 211 14.08 -12.40 -8.00
CA GLU A 211 13.01 -12.01 -7.08
C GLU A 211 11.71 -11.99 -7.92
N ILE A 212 10.74 -12.86 -7.59
CA ILE A 212 9.53 -13.06 -8.44
C ILE A 212 8.69 -11.79 -8.66
N TYR A 213 8.56 -10.91 -7.66
CA TYR A 213 7.72 -9.72 -7.74
C TYR A 213 8.29 -8.69 -8.71
N GLN A 214 9.55 -8.29 -8.55
CA GLN A 214 10.20 -7.25 -9.35
C GLN A 214 10.71 -7.77 -10.70
N LYS A 215 11.47 -8.86 -10.69
CA LYS A 215 12.22 -9.30 -11.88
C LYS A 215 11.37 -10.10 -12.85
N ILE A 216 10.25 -10.66 -12.38
CA ILE A 216 9.32 -11.45 -13.20
C ILE A 216 8.00 -10.71 -13.36
N ILE A 217 7.19 -10.59 -12.30
CA ILE A 217 5.81 -10.10 -12.43
C ILE A 217 5.77 -8.62 -12.85
N SER A 218 6.40 -7.71 -12.11
CA SER A 218 6.42 -6.27 -12.42
C SER A 218 7.05 -5.98 -13.78
N LYS A 219 8.12 -6.71 -14.16
CA LYS A 219 8.75 -6.59 -15.48
C LYS A 219 7.79 -6.98 -16.62
N GLN A 220 6.96 -7.99 -16.40
CA GLN A 220 5.99 -8.50 -17.38
C GLN A 220 4.74 -7.61 -17.46
N LEU A 221 4.20 -7.20 -16.31
CA LEU A 221 3.02 -6.34 -16.26
C LEU A 221 3.31 -4.90 -16.71
N LYS A 222 4.57 -4.45 -16.59
CA LYS A 222 5.02 -3.09 -16.90
C LYS A 222 4.19 -2.00 -16.19
N LYS A 223 3.71 -2.28 -14.98
CA LYS A 223 2.88 -1.39 -14.17
C LYS A 223 3.44 -1.24 -12.77
N THR A 224 3.10 -0.15 -12.09
CA THR A 224 3.20 -0.05 -10.63
C THR A 224 2.31 -1.12 -10.00
N ILE A 225 2.84 -1.84 -9.01
CA ILE A 225 2.13 -2.88 -8.27
C ILE A 225 2.07 -2.55 -6.78
N LYS A 226 0.97 -2.92 -6.14
CA LYS A 226 0.77 -2.90 -4.68
C LYS A 226 0.86 -4.33 -4.17
N VAL A 227 1.66 -4.55 -3.13
CA VAL A 227 1.98 -5.90 -2.61
C VAL A 227 1.54 -6.03 -1.15
N TRP A 228 0.72 -7.03 -0.86
CA TRP A 228 0.40 -7.51 0.48
C TRP A 228 1.10 -8.84 0.70
N SER A 229 1.95 -8.92 1.73
CA SER A 229 2.72 -10.12 2.04
C SER A 229 3.47 -9.92 3.37
N ARG A 230 3.67 -11.00 4.13
CA ARG A 230 4.63 -10.99 5.26
C ARG A 230 6.04 -10.64 4.76
N ARG A 231 6.74 -9.83 5.54
CA ARG A 231 8.01 -9.21 5.12
C ARG A 231 9.13 -9.60 6.05
N ASP A 232 10.31 -9.77 5.48
CA ASP A 232 11.57 -9.92 6.23
C ASP A 232 12.17 -8.57 6.69
N LYS A 233 11.45 -7.46 6.43
CA LYS A 233 11.87 -6.06 6.63
C LYS A 233 13.12 -5.65 5.82
N LYS A 234 13.67 -6.53 4.97
CA LYS A 234 14.85 -6.26 4.15
C LYS A 234 14.45 -5.74 2.77
N LEU A 235 13.46 -6.35 2.13
CA LEU A 235 12.86 -5.79 0.92
C LEU A 235 11.95 -4.61 1.27
N LYS A 236 12.24 -3.45 0.69
CA LYS A 236 11.48 -2.20 0.86
C LYS A 236 10.68 -1.89 -0.40
N ALA A 237 9.72 -0.96 -0.29
CA ALA A 237 9.07 -0.37 -1.45
C ALA A 237 10.14 0.11 -2.45
N ASN A 238 9.89 -0.15 -3.74
CA ASN A 238 10.87 0.08 -4.79
C ASN A 238 10.31 1.01 -5.84
N CYS A 239 10.84 2.23 -5.88
CA CYS A 239 10.35 3.28 -6.77
C CYS A 239 11.45 3.80 -7.70
N LYS A 240 12.44 2.94 -7.98
CA LYS A 240 13.60 3.26 -8.82
C LYS A 240 13.27 3.35 -10.31
N ILE A 241 12.15 2.77 -10.73
CA ILE A 241 11.77 2.68 -12.14
C ILE A 241 10.48 3.48 -12.34
N PRO A 242 10.53 4.63 -13.02
CA PRO A 242 9.34 5.44 -13.29
C PRO A 242 8.21 4.61 -13.92
N GLY A 243 6.99 4.75 -13.39
CA GLY A 243 5.80 4.02 -13.85
C GLY A 243 5.77 2.53 -13.53
N ARG A 244 6.78 1.99 -12.82
CA ARG A 244 6.87 0.58 -12.41
C ARG A 244 7.36 0.47 -10.97
N HIS A 245 6.60 1.09 -10.06
CA HIS A 245 6.92 1.02 -8.64
C HIS A 245 6.40 -0.29 -8.01
N ILE A 246 7.03 -0.70 -6.91
CA ILE A 246 6.52 -1.72 -5.99
C ILE A 246 6.16 -0.99 -4.70
N LEU A 247 4.87 -0.82 -4.48
CA LEU A 247 4.31 -0.23 -3.27
C LEU A 247 3.90 -1.35 -2.32
N LEU A 248 4.03 -1.12 -1.03
CA LEU A 248 3.75 -2.14 -0.03
C LEU A 248 2.47 -1.79 0.72
N VAL A 249 1.48 -2.67 0.78
CA VAL A 249 0.19 -2.38 1.42
C VAL A 249 0.36 -2.24 2.94
N SER A 250 -0.12 -1.15 3.53
CA SER A 250 0.05 -0.89 4.96
C SER A 250 -0.81 -1.83 5.80
N SER A 251 -0.25 -2.30 6.92
CA SER A 251 -0.96 -3.11 7.91
C SER A 251 -1.56 -2.20 9.00
N PRO A 252 -2.75 -2.52 9.54
CA PRO A 252 -3.64 -3.63 9.17
C PRO A 252 -4.50 -3.30 7.92
N ILE A 253 -4.98 -4.35 7.25
CA ILE A 253 -6.02 -4.27 6.22
C ILE A 253 -7.39 -4.65 6.81
N SER A 254 -8.47 -4.32 6.10
CA SER A 254 -9.81 -4.79 6.40
C SER A 254 -10.39 -5.54 5.20
N VAL A 255 -10.76 -6.80 5.39
CA VAL A 255 -11.45 -7.61 4.38
C VAL A 255 -12.88 -7.79 4.85
N ASP A 256 -13.83 -7.14 4.17
CA ASP A 256 -15.26 -7.17 4.52
C ASP A 256 -15.54 -6.81 5.99
N GLY A 257 -14.90 -5.76 6.48
CA GLY A 257 -15.02 -5.29 7.87
C GLY A 257 -14.14 -6.04 8.88
N GLN A 258 -13.51 -7.16 8.50
CA GLN A 258 -12.65 -7.92 9.40
C GLN A 258 -11.18 -7.52 9.27
N ALA A 259 -10.55 -7.19 10.40
CA ALA A 259 -9.17 -6.74 10.44
C ALA A 259 -8.19 -7.90 10.24
N SER A 260 -7.16 -7.67 9.44
CA SER A 260 -6.05 -8.59 9.27
C SER A 260 -4.72 -7.84 9.32
N SER A 261 -3.74 -8.42 10.02
CA SER A 261 -2.39 -7.85 10.15
C SER A 261 -1.37 -8.76 9.48
N LEU A 262 -0.23 -8.21 9.09
CA LEU A 262 0.85 -8.99 8.47
C LEU A 262 1.26 -10.19 9.34
N GLU A 263 1.29 -10.05 10.67
CA GLU A 263 1.69 -11.10 11.60
C GLU A 263 0.71 -12.26 11.65
N LYS A 264 -0.58 -11.97 11.41
CA LYS A 264 -1.66 -12.95 11.48
C LYS A 264 -2.18 -13.37 10.12
N ASP A 265 -1.69 -12.84 9.02
CA ASP A 265 -2.13 -13.19 7.66
C ASP A 265 -1.01 -13.92 6.91
N VAL A 266 -1.27 -15.12 6.39
CA VAL A 266 -0.27 -15.85 5.61
C VAL A 266 -0.36 -15.65 4.10
N THR A 267 -1.31 -14.84 3.65
CA THR A 267 -1.53 -14.61 2.22
C THR A 267 -0.47 -13.71 1.63
N ASN A 268 -0.11 -13.99 0.36
CA ASN A 268 0.72 -13.10 -0.42
C ASN A 268 0.01 -12.83 -1.74
N TRP A 269 -0.28 -11.57 -2.01
CA TRP A 269 -0.96 -11.17 -3.22
C TRP A 269 -0.50 -9.79 -3.67
N LEU A 270 -0.74 -9.50 -4.95
CA LEU A 270 -0.45 -8.21 -5.53
C LEU A 270 -1.52 -7.83 -6.56
N ILE A 271 -1.64 -6.53 -6.76
CA ILE A 271 -2.47 -5.93 -7.80
C ILE A 271 -1.66 -4.82 -8.48
N PRO A 272 -1.87 -4.52 -9.78
CA PRO A 272 -1.38 -3.28 -10.36
C PRO A 272 -2.07 -2.06 -9.72
N GLU A 273 -1.52 -0.87 -9.85
CA GLU A 273 -2.20 0.36 -9.39
C GLU A 273 -3.46 0.64 -10.20
N ASN A 274 -3.42 0.34 -11.51
CA ASN A 274 -4.52 0.46 -12.44
C ASN A 274 -4.63 -0.82 -13.31
N GLY A 275 -5.85 -1.30 -13.52
CA GLY A 275 -6.13 -2.42 -14.43
C GLY A 275 -7.21 -3.34 -13.90
N ASP A 276 -7.04 -4.63 -14.16
CA ASP A 276 -8.03 -5.68 -13.95
C ASP A 276 -7.36 -6.98 -13.50
N ILE A 277 -6.12 -6.93 -12.98
CA ILE A 277 -5.35 -8.12 -12.63
C ILE A 277 -5.28 -8.28 -11.11
N PHE A 278 -5.56 -9.48 -10.62
CA PHE A 278 -5.25 -9.90 -9.26
C PHE A 278 -4.28 -11.08 -9.30
N CYS A 279 -3.22 -11.04 -8.50
CA CYS A 279 -2.23 -12.10 -8.44
C CYS A 279 -2.10 -12.67 -7.03
N ALA A 280 -2.20 -13.98 -6.89
CA ALA A 280 -1.77 -14.71 -5.71
C ALA A 280 -0.34 -15.22 -5.91
N VAL A 281 0.51 -15.12 -4.89
CA VAL A 281 1.92 -15.52 -4.94
C VAL A 281 2.19 -16.50 -3.81
N ASP A 282 2.92 -17.57 -4.10
CA ASP A 282 3.21 -18.59 -3.10
C ASP A 282 4.26 -18.20 -2.06
N LYS A 283 5.21 -17.36 -2.47
CA LYS A 283 6.32 -16.91 -1.65
C LYS A 283 6.10 -15.49 -1.15
N PRO A 284 6.52 -15.21 0.10
CA PRO A 284 6.43 -13.86 0.64
C PRO A 284 7.38 -12.90 -0.09
N TYR A 285 7.10 -11.60 0.04
CA TYR A 285 7.98 -10.53 -0.39
C TYR A 285 9.17 -10.40 0.59
N ALA A 286 10.13 -11.33 0.44
CA ALA A 286 11.34 -11.44 1.24
C ALA A 286 12.58 -11.67 0.35
N ILE A 287 13.79 -11.44 0.87
CA ILE A 287 15.04 -11.72 0.15
C ILE A 287 15.26 -13.23 -0.02
N SER A 288 14.87 -14.04 0.97
CA SER A 288 15.13 -15.49 1.00
C SER A 288 14.56 -16.20 -0.24
N GLN A 289 13.36 -15.81 -0.68
CA GLN A 289 12.70 -16.43 -1.83
C GLN A 289 13.50 -16.32 -3.13
N LYS A 290 14.47 -15.38 -3.25
CA LYS A 290 15.37 -15.30 -4.42
C LYS A 290 16.05 -16.64 -4.72
N TYR A 291 16.32 -17.42 -3.67
CA TYR A 291 16.98 -18.71 -3.73
C TYR A 291 16.01 -19.90 -3.70
N GLU A 292 14.71 -19.64 -3.59
CA GLU A 292 13.66 -20.64 -3.55
C GLU A 292 12.91 -20.69 -4.89
N PRO A 293 12.25 -21.79 -5.23
CA PRO A 293 11.25 -21.78 -6.29
C PRO A 293 10.04 -20.93 -5.91
N ALA A 294 9.36 -20.37 -6.90
CA ALA A 294 8.14 -19.59 -6.67
C ALA A 294 7.20 -19.62 -7.88
N VAL A 295 5.91 -19.49 -7.60
CA VAL A 295 4.78 -19.45 -8.53
C VAL A 295 3.85 -18.30 -8.16
N ALA A 296 3.39 -17.58 -9.18
CA ALA A 296 2.32 -16.61 -9.05
C ALA A 296 1.22 -16.88 -10.08
N VAL A 297 -0.03 -16.80 -9.62
CA VAL A 297 -1.23 -17.01 -10.42
C VAL A 297 -1.97 -15.68 -10.51
N CYS A 298 -1.99 -15.11 -11.72
CA CYS A 298 -2.52 -13.78 -12.01
C CYS A 298 -3.76 -13.86 -12.89
N MET A 299 -4.93 -13.56 -12.34
CA MET A 299 -6.22 -13.60 -13.03
C MET A 299 -6.63 -12.21 -13.52
N GLN A 300 -7.13 -12.13 -14.75
CA GLN A 300 -7.69 -10.91 -15.32
C GLN A 300 -9.20 -10.81 -15.00
N LEU A 301 -9.51 -10.20 -13.85
CA LEU A 301 -10.86 -10.04 -13.29
C LEU A 301 -11.04 -8.66 -12.64
N ALA A 302 -11.68 -7.74 -13.35
CA ALA A 302 -11.89 -6.35 -12.90
C ALA A 302 -12.62 -6.24 -11.55
N ASN A 303 -13.64 -7.08 -11.31
CA ASN A 303 -14.40 -7.07 -10.06
C ASN A 303 -13.54 -7.45 -8.85
N ILE A 304 -12.71 -8.49 -9.00
CA ILE A 304 -11.78 -8.92 -7.94
C ILE A 304 -10.72 -7.85 -7.72
N PHE A 305 -10.12 -7.36 -8.81
CA PHE A 305 -9.16 -6.25 -8.76
C PHE A 305 -9.71 -5.06 -7.96
N ALA A 306 -10.94 -4.62 -8.25
CA ALA A 306 -11.54 -3.47 -7.59
C ALA A 306 -11.64 -3.66 -6.07
N ARG A 307 -12.01 -4.86 -5.60
CA ARG A 307 -12.11 -5.17 -4.16
C ARG A 307 -10.75 -5.17 -3.48
N PHE A 308 -9.75 -5.83 -4.08
CA PHE A 308 -8.40 -5.81 -3.54
C PHE A 308 -7.76 -4.42 -3.62
N ASN A 309 -8.12 -3.60 -4.60
CA ASN A 309 -7.65 -2.21 -4.67
C ASN A 309 -8.23 -1.34 -3.55
N THR A 310 -9.50 -1.55 -3.17
CA THR A 310 -10.08 -0.92 -1.97
C THR A 310 -9.36 -1.38 -0.69
N ILE A 311 -9.05 -2.67 -0.56
CA ILE A 311 -8.28 -3.20 0.58
C ILE A 311 -6.87 -2.57 0.62
N ALA A 312 -6.25 -2.40 -0.55
CA ALA A 312 -4.93 -1.77 -0.73
C ALA A 312 -4.97 -0.23 -0.84
N ALA A 313 -5.95 0.42 -0.21
CA ALA A 313 -6.07 1.88 -0.24
C ALA A 313 -4.91 2.58 0.47
N LYS A 314 -4.39 1.99 1.56
CA LYS A 314 -3.21 2.47 2.28
C LYS A 314 -1.99 1.67 1.86
N VAL A 315 -0.98 2.35 1.34
CA VAL A 315 0.31 1.78 1.00
C VAL A 315 1.40 2.56 1.70
N ASP A 316 2.42 1.85 2.17
CA ASP A 316 3.64 2.46 2.64
C ASP A 316 4.23 3.21 1.47
N SER A 317 4.36 4.53 1.63
CA SER A 317 4.98 5.40 0.66
C SER A 317 6.35 4.83 0.32
N CYS A 318 6.77 4.99 -0.94
CA CYS A 318 8.18 4.91 -1.27
C CYS A 318 8.93 5.69 -0.19
N PRO A 319 9.92 5.12 0.53
CA PRO A 319 10.76 5.94 1.36
C PRO A 319 11.26 7.05 0.44
N ILE A 320 10.92 8.30 0.76
CA ILE A 320 11.52 9.47 0.12
C ILE A 320 12.99 9.36 0.53
N ARG A 321 13.75 8.61 -0.25
CA ARG A 321 15.19 8.62 -0.17
C ARG A 321 15.58 9.94 -0.81
N CYS A 322 15.99 10.89 0.02
CA CYS A 322 17.14 11.69 -0.35
C CYS A 322 18.25 10.65 -0.63
N ASP A 323 18.44 10.31 -1.91
CA ASP A 323 19.21 9.15 -2.32
C ASP A 323 20.67 9.32 -1.92
N ARG A 324 21.20 8.39 -1.10
CA ARG A 324 22.64 8.24 -0.84
C ARG A 324 23.38 7.47 -1.94
N ASN A 325 22.72 7.17 -3.06
CA ASN A 325 23.36 6.48 -4.18
C ASN A 325 23.48 7.41 -5.38
N ASN A 326 24.61 8.12 -5.43
CA ASN A 326 25.34 8.67 -6.59
C ASN A 326 24.71 8.50 -7.99
N THR A 327 23.61 9.19 -8.22
CA THR A 327 23.42 10.06 -9.39
C THR A 327 22.74 11.31 -8.85
N PRO A 328 23.42 12.47 -8.81
CA PRO A 328 22.77 13.71 -8.42
C PRO A 328 21.57 13.91 -9.35
N GLN A 329 20.36 13.92 -8.81
CA GLN A 329 19.37 14.82 -9.38
C GLN A 329 19.94 16.20 -9.04
N ALA A 330 20.60 16.84 -10.02
CA ALA A 330 21.57 17.92 -9.80
C ALA A 330 21.00 19.23 -9.21
N ASP A 331 19.76 19.22 -8.71
CA ASP A 331 19.03 20.37 -8.18
C ASP A 331 17.82 19.86 -7.34
N SER A 332 18.06 19.21 -6.20
CA SER A 332 16.96 18.74 -5.33
C SER A 332 17.22 18.99 -3.84
N ALA A 333 16.27 19.65 -3.18
CA ALA A 333 16.27 19.95 -1.75
C ALA A 333 14.91 19.59 -1.12
N ALA A 334 14.87 19.60 0.22
CA ALA A 334 13.64 19.39 0.99
C ALA A 334 13.48 20.49 2.05
N TRP A 335 12.25 20.99 2.21
CA TRP A 335 11.88 21.89 3.28
C TRP A 335 10.79 21.27 4.15
N ILE A 336 11.08 21.13 5.45
CA ILE A 336 10.19 20.52 6.43
C ILE A 336 9.72 21.60 7.40
N VAL A 337 8.39 21.71 7.58
CA VAL A 337 7.75 22.64 8.50
C VAL A 337 6.96 21.82 9.51
N HIS A 338 7.14 22.08 10.81
CA HIS A 338 6.43 21.33 11.86
C HIS A 338 6.19 22.16 13.12
N THR A 339 5.34 21.64 14.00
CA THR A 339 5.03 22.24 15.31
C THR A 339 5.64 21.47 16.50
N VAL A 340 6.42 20.42 16.23
CA VAL A 340 7.02 19.54 17.27
C VAL A 340 8.26 20.21 17.90
N PRO A 341 8.27 20.53 19.20
CA PRO A 341 9.43 21.11 19.87
C PRO A 341 10.62 20.14 19.91
N GLY A 342 11.84 20.66 19.74
CA GLY A 342 13.08 19.87 19.85
C GLY A 342 13.28 18.79 18.79
N TYR A 343 12.44 18.78 17.74
CA TYR A 343 12.49 17.82 16.64
C TYR A 343 12.86 18.54 15.34
N PRO A 344 13.53 17.88 14.37
CA PRO A 344 14.35 16.70 14.57
C PRO A 344 15.64 17.05 15.33
N ILE A 345 16.27 16.07 15.97
CA ILE A 345 17.59 16.24 16.58
C ILE A 345 18.67 16.00 15.50
N PRO A 346 19.50 17.00 15.17
CA PRO A 346 20.53 16.84 14.15
C PRO A 346 21.53 15.74 14.51
N LYS A 347 21.97 14.96 13.51
CA LYS A 347 22.98 13.88 13.64
C LYS A 347 22.63 12.73 14.60
N VAL A 348 21.38 12.63 15.05
CA VAL A 348 20.90 11.50 15.88
C VAL A 348 19.93 10.64 15.07
N ALA A 349 19.82 9.35 15.41
CA ALA A 349 18.83 8.47 14.81
C ALA A 349 17.41 9.02 15.02
N TYR A 350 16.56 8.85 14.00
CA TYR A 350 15.18 9.33 14.03
C TYR A 350 14.47 8.91 15.31
N THR A 351 13.98 9.89 16.06
CA THR A 351 13.20 9.69 17.28
C THR A 351 12.16 10.80 17.36
N PHE A 352 10.89 10.45 17.62
CA PHE A 352 9.84 11.43 17.91
C PHE A 352 9.81 11.68 19.43
N PRO A 353 9.71 12.94 19.90
CA PRO A 353 9.72 13.23 21.33
C PRO A 353 8.51 12.61 22.05
N ALA A 354 8.75 11.77 23.05
CA ALA A 354 7.68 11.05 23.75
C ALA A 354 6.71 11.97 24.51
N SER A 355 7.19 13.13 24.98
CA SER A 355 6.36 14.17 25.62
C SER A 355 5.27 14.73 24.69
N GLU A 356 5.46 14.61 23.37
CA GLU A 356 4.58 15.18 22.37
C GLU A 356 3.50 14.20 21.86
N TYR A 357 3.50 12.93 22.32
CA TYR A 357 2.48 11.95 21.90
C TYR A 357 1.05 12.31 22.33
N ALA A 358 0.91 13.14 23.37
CA ALA A 358 -0.39 13.59 23.86
C ALA A 358 -0.97 14.79 23.09
N ASN A 359 -0.17 15.39 22.20
CA ASN A 359 -0.49 16.63 21.50
C ASN A 359 -0.75 16.38 20.00
N GLY A 360 -1.67 17.13 19.42
CA GLY A 360 -1.86 17.24 17.98
C GLY A 360 -0.77 18.11 17.36
N HIS A 361 -0.07 17.58 16.35
CA HIS A 361 0.97 18.29 15.60
C HIS A 361 0.67 18.30 14.10
N LEU A 362 1.26 19.27 13.43
CA LEU A 362 1.25 19.38 11.97
C LEU A 362 2.69 19.23 11.47
N LEU A 363 2.87 18.41 10.43
CA LEU A 363 4.13 18.26 9.72
C LEU A 363 3.87 18.39 8.22
N ILE A 364 4.65 19.22 7.54
CA ILE A 364 4.61 19.45 6.10
C ILE A 364 6.01 19.16 5.56
N CYS A 365 6.11 18.37 4.50
CA CYS A 365 7.36 18.10 3.80
C CYS A 365 7.20 18.49 2.33
N LEU A 366 8.06 19.39 1.86
CA LEU A 366 8.08 19.88 0.49
C LEU A 366 9.39 19.45 -0.17
N THR A 367 9.29 18.68 -1.25
CA THR A 367 10.41 18.49 -2.18
C THR A 367 10.46 19.69 -3.11
N ILE A 368 11.62 20.32 -3.26
CA ILE A 368 11.81 21.57 -4.01
C ILE A 368 13.13 21.48 -4.78
N ALA A 369 13.26 22.24 -5.87
CA ALA A 369 14.57 22.44 -6.47
C ALA A 369 15.46 23.28 -5.53
N GLU A 370 16.78 23.08 -5.53
CA GLU A 370 17.72 23.92 -4.76
C GLU A 370 17.61 25.38 -5.18
N SER A 371 17.30 25.67 -6.45
CA SER A 371 16.98 27.03 -6.90
C SER A 371 15.89 27.74 -6.07
N GLN A 372 14.99 27.00 -5.41
CA GLN A 372 13.93 27.54 -4.55
C GLN A 372 14.40 27.87 -3.11
N ILE A 373 15.63 27.51 -2.72
CA ILE A 373 16.16 27.76 -1.36
C ILE A 373 16.29 29.26 -1.09
N GLU A 374 16.73 30.07 -2.06
CA GLU A 374 16.94 31.51 -1.82
C GLU A 374 15.62 32.25 -1.51
N PRO A 375 14.52 32.05 -2.26
CA PRO A 375 13.21 32.58 -1.85
C PRO A 375 12.77 32.16 -0.44
N ILE A 376 13.04 30.92 -0.03
CA ILE A 376 12.74 30.46 1.34
C ILE A 376 13.62 31.21 2.34
N ALA A 377 14.92 31.34 2.05
CA ALA A 377 15.88 32.05 2.89
C ALA A 377 15.50 33.52 3.07
N VAL A 378 14.99 34.20 2.04
CA VAL A 378 14.48 35.57 2.14
C VAL A 378 13.31 35.66 3.13
N ALA A 379 12.36 34.72 3.04
CA ALA A 379 11.23 34.71 3.96
C ALA A 379 11.66 34.45 5.41
N LEU A 380 12.55 33.48 5.62
CA LEU A 380 13.09 33.13 6.93
C LEU A 380 13.98 34.24 7.50
N PHE A 381 14.81 34.89 6.69
CA PHE A 381 15.64 36.03 7.12
C PHE A 381 14.79 37.13 7.75
N VAL A 382 13.64 37.44 7.14
CA VAL A 382 12.70 38.43 7.70
C VAL A 382 12.09 37.99 9.04
N ALA A 383 11.80 36.71 9.21
CA ALA A 383 11.32 36.18 10.49
C ALA A 383 12.44 36.00 11.53
N SER A 384 13.70 35.93 11.11
CA SER A 384 14.88 35.75 11.97
C SER A 384 14.72 34.59 12.96
N PRO A 385 14.49 33.35 12.49
CA PRO A 385 14.37 32.18 13.35
C PRO A 385 15.71 31.87 14.01
N PHE A 386 15.66 31.12 15.12
CA PHE A 386 16.86 30.56 15.73
C PHE A 386 17.35 29.34 14.93
N ILE A 387 18.63 29.33 14.58
CA ILE A 387 19.25 28.22 13.84
C ILE A 387 20.06 27.38 14.83
N HIS A 388 19.53 26.21 15.19
CA HIS A 388 20.15 25.31 16.17
C HIS A 388 21.35 24.53 15.61
N TYR A 389 21.37 24.29 14.30
CA TYR A 389 22.40 23.51 13.63
C TYR A 389 22.45 23.88 12.14
N ASN A 390 23.66 23.96 11.60
CA ASN A 390 23.92 24.26 10.20
C ASN A 390 25.13 23.45 9.72
N ASP A 391 24.99 22.74 8.61
CA ASP A 391 26.06 22.08 7.87
C ASP A 391 26.02 22.38 6.37
N VAL A 392 25.43 23.51 5.99
CA VAL A 392 25.42 23.98 4.61
C VAL A 392 26.85 24.36 4.19
N PRO A 393 27.39 23.78 3.09
CA PRO A 393 28.74 24.08 2.63
C PRO A 393 28.92 25.54 2.18
N ASP A 394 30.09 26.13 2.43
CA ASP A 394 30.41 27.51 2.03
C ASP A 394 30.21 27.78 0.53
N ALA A 395 30.46 26.78 -0.32
CA ALA A 395 30.25 26.88 -1.77
C ALA A 395 28.79 27.18 -2.12
N GLU A 396 27.84 26.58 -1.40
CA GLU A 396 26.40 26.77 -1.60
C GLU A 396 25.94 28.15 -1.10
N VAL A 397 26.57 28.63 -0.03
CA VAL A 397 26.25 29.93 0.58
C VAL A 397 26.80 31.09 -0.27
N ARG A 398 27.88 30.88 -1.04
CA ARG A 398 28.47 31.91 -1.92
C ARG A 398 27.52 32.37 -3.02
N THR A 399 26.67 31.49 -3.53
CA THR A 399 25.71 31.80 -4.60
C THR A 399 24.37 32.30 -4.04
N ARG A 400 24.20 32.32 -2.71
CA ARG A 400 22.94 32.60 -2.00
C ARG A 400 23.11 33.64 -0.90
N PRO A 401 23.13 34.94 -1.26
CA PRO A 401 23.52 35.99 -0.34
C PRO A 401 22.57 36.12 0.86
N THR A 402 21.27 35.88 0.70
CA THR A 402 20.32 35.99 1.82
C THR A 402 20.39 34.78 2.73
N LEU A 403 20.59 33.58 2.17
CA LEU A 403 20.88 32.39 2.96
C LEU A 403 22.14 32.60 3.83
N LYS A 404 23.20 33.20 3.28
CA LYS A 404 24.41 33.55 4.05
C LYS A 404 24.09 34.38 5.28
N LYS A 405 23.34 35.48 5.09
CA LYS A 405 22.96 36.37 6.19
C LYS A 405 22.12 35.66 7.24
N LEU A 406 21.16 34.85 6.80
CA LEU A 406 20.32 34.03 7.68
C LEU A 406 21.17 33.07 8.53
N LEU A 407 22.07 32.31 7.89
CA LEU A 407 22.95 31.35 8.58
C LEU A 407 23.95 32.02 9.54
N ASN A 408 24.35 33.26 9.25
CA ASN A 408 25.19 34.08 10.14
C ASN A 408 24.42 34.69 11.33
N GLY A 409 23.10 34.50 11.41
CA GLY A 409 22.25 35.10 12.45
C GLY A 409 22.05 36.61 12.28
N GLU A 410 22.28 37.16 11.09
CA GLU A 410 21.97 38.56 10.81
C GLU A 410 20.45 38.79 10.84
N THR A 411 20.03 40.01 11.18
CA THR A 411 18.61 40.39 11.25
C THR A 411 18.31 41.59 10.35
N PRO A 412 17.10 41.69 9.79
CA PRO A 412 16.71 42.84 8.98
C PRO A 412 16.60 44.11 9.84
N ILE A 413 17.51 45.05 9.61
CA ILE A 413 17.54 46.34 10.32
C ILE A 413 16.75 47.44 9.60
N HIS A 414 16.56 47.31 8.29
CA HIS A 414 15.81 48.26 7.45
C HIS A 414 14.51 47.65 6.89
N PRO A 415 13.48 48.47 6.60
CA PRO A 415 12.28 48.02 5.90
C PRO A 415 12.62 47.41 4.52
N PRO A 416 11.79 46.49 4.00
CA PRO A 416 10.49 46.07 4.54
C PRO A 416 10.59 45.01 5.65
N PHE A 417 9.81 45.19 6.72
CA PHE A 417 9.73 44.24 7.86
C PHE A 417 8.72 43.10 7.66
N SER A 418 8.30 42.89 6.41
CA SER A 418 7.43 41.79 5.99
C SER A 418 7.80 41.35 4.59
N SER A 419 7.66 40.05 4.30
CA SER A 419 7.92 39.51 2.97
C SER A 419 6.80 38.59 2.49
N LYS A 420 6.73 38.46 1.16
CA LYS A 420 5.92 37.47 0.47
C LYS A 420 6.80 36.82 -0.59
N GLN A 421 7.02 35.53 -0.45
CA GLN A 421 7.80 34.73 -1.39
C GLN A 421 6.90 33.65 -2.01
N ALA A 422 7.25 33.22 -3.21
CA ALA A 422 6.54 32.16 -3.91
C ALA A 422 7.55 31.12 -4.40
N ILE A 423 7.24 29.85 -4.16
CA ILE A 423 8.03 28.71 -4.63
C ILE A 423 7.12 27.68 -5.27
N LYS A 424 7.73 26.73 -5.99
CA LYS A 424 7.05 25.53 -6.51
C LYS A 424 7.71 24.26 -6.00
N THR A 425 6.90 23.24 -5.71
CA THR A 425 7.42 21.91 -5.39
C THR A 425 8.00 21.23 -6.62
N GLN A 426 8.92 20.30 -6.40
CA GLN A 426 9.53 19.45 -7.42
C GLN A 426 8.81 18.09 -7.45
N ALA A 427 8.62 17.55 -8.67
CA ALA A 427 7.94 16.29 -9.00
C ALA A 427 6.39 16.31 -9.01
N GLY A 428 5.81 15.50 -9.90
CA GLY A 428 4.36 15.45 -10.15
C GLY A 428 3.84 16.72 -10.81
N ASP A 429 2.60 17.10 -10.46
CA ASP A 429 2.04 18.43 -10.75
C ASP A 429 2.55 19.44 -9.71
N PRO A 430 3.38 20.44 -10.09
CA PRO A 430 4.01 21.35 -9.14
C PRO A 430 2.98 22.15 -8.33
N VAL A 431 3.09 22.07 -7.01
CA VAL A 431 2.25 22.81 -6.07
C VAL A 431 2.83 24.21 -5.88
N SER A 432 1.99 25.22 -6.03
CA SER A 432 2.37 26.61 -5.72
C SER A 432 2.30 26.84 -4.21
N VAL A 433 3.39 27.36 -3.63
CA VAL A 433 3.50 27.65 -2.21
C VAL A 433 3.87 29.12 -2.01
N GLN A 434 3.05 29.84 -1.24
CA GLN A 434 3.31 31.21 -0.82
C GLN A 434 3.81 31.22 0.61
N ILE A 435 4.90 31.96 0.86
CA ILE A 435 5.50 32.10 2.18
C ILE A 435 5.32 33.56 2.60
N PHE A 436 4.59 33.79 3.67
CA PHE A 436 4.43 35.11 4.27
C PHE A 436 5.29 35.17 5.52
N SER A 437 6.04 36.26 5.71
CA SER A 437 6.79 36.44 6.94
C SER A 437 6.78 37.88 7.43
N LYS A 438 7.03 38.04 8.73
CA LYS A 438 7.25 39.34 9.38
C LYS A 438 8.31 39.25 10.45
N SER A 439 9.01 40.36 10.66
CA SER A 439 9.92 40.52 11.80
C SER A 439 9.17 41.02 13.04
N GLY A 440 9.79 40.90 14.22
CA GLY A 440 9.28 41.50 15.46
C GLY A 440 9.25 43.04 15.43
N ARG A 441 9.96 43.68 14.48
CA ARG A 441 9.92 45.14 14.27
C ARG A 441 8.66 45.59 13.52
N SER A 442 7.97 44.67 12.85
CA SER A 442 6.71 44.97 12.16
C SER A 442 5.60 45.28 13.14
N LYS A 443 4.81 46.33 12.88
CA LYS A 443 3.63 46.69 13.68
C LYS A 443 2.38 45.88 13.30
N TYR A 444 2.50 44.94 12.38
CA TYR A 444 1.38 44.17 11.84
C TYR A 444 1.34 42.77 12.45
N GLU A 445 0.15 42.28 12.78
CA GLU A 445 -0.05 40.85 13.02
C GLU A 445 -0.14 40.09 11.69
N ILE A 446 0.17 38.80 11.69
CA ILE A 446 0.36 38.03 10.45
C ILE A 446 -0.97 37.62 9.80
N TYR A 447 -2.04 37.38 10.56
CA TYR A 447 -3.29 36.82 10.04
C TYR A 447 -4.10 37.87 9.27
N GLN A 448 -4.44 39.00 9.89
CA GLN A 448 -5.29 40.04 9.28
C GLN A 448 -4.51 40.95 8.33
N LYS A 449 -3.40 41.52 8.79
CA LYS A 449 -2.67 42.62 8.14
C LYS A 449 -1.66 42.13 7.10
N ILE A 450 -1.34 40.84 7.08
CA ILE A 450 -0.48 40.23 6.06
C ILE A 450 -1.28 39.23 5.23
N ILE A 451 -1.69 38.09 5.79
CA ILE A 451 -2.29 36.99 5.03
C ILE A 451 -3.67 37.37 4.45
N SER A 452 -4.63 37.76 5.28
CA SER A 452 -6.00 38.09 4.83
C SER A 452 -6.01 39.28 3.84
N ARG A 453 -5.16 40.29 4.07
CA ARG A 453 -4.98 41.40 3.11
C ARG A 453 -4.47 40.94 1.75
N GLN A 454 -3.56 39.97 1.72
CA GLN A 454 -2.98 39.42 0.49
C GLN A 454 -3.94 38.48 -0.23
N LEU A 455 -4.61 37.60 0.51
CA LEU A 455 -5.58 36.65 -0.05
C LEU A 455 -6.89 37.33 -0.48
N LYS A 456 -7.21 38.49 0.12
CA LYS A 456 -8.46 39.24 -0.10
C LYS A 456 -9.73 38.41 0.11
N LYS A 457 -9.68 37.45 1.04
CA LYS A 457 -10.78 36.51 1.36
C LYS A 457 -11.07 36.48 2.86
N THR A 458 -12.29 36.10 3.22
CA THR A 458 -12.61 35.61 4.57
C THR A 458 -11.77 34.37 4.87
N ILE A 459 -11.22 34.29 6.08
CA ILE A 459 -10.41 33.16 6.53
C ILE A 459 -11.03 32.51 7.77
N LYS A 460 -10.99 31.18 7.83
CA LYS A 460 -11.27 30.38 9.02
C LYS A 460 -9.95 30.01 9.68
N VAL A 461 -9.81 30.26 10.98
CA VAL A 461 -8.55 30.12 11.73
C VAL A 461 -8.73 29.11 12.87
N TRP A 462 -7.89 28.09 12.89
CA TRP A 462 -7.68 27.23 14.05
C TRP A 462 -6.35 27.60 14.70
N SER A 463 -6.40 28.00 15.96
CA SER A 463 -5.22 28.39 16.70
C SER A 463 -5.54 28.49 18.18
N ARG A 464 -4.56 28.16 19.04
CA ARG A 464 -4.62 28.51 20.46
C ARG A 464 -4.71 30.03 20.57
N ARG A 465 -5.73 30.52 21.27
CA ARG A 465 -6.06 31.95 21.31
C ARG A 465 -5.99 32.48 22.73
N ASP A 466 -5.47 33.70 22.86
CA ASP A 466 -5.73 34.48 24.06
C ASP A 466 -7.23 34.84 24.11
N LYS A 467 -7.85 34.90 25.29
CA LYS A 467 -9.28 35.27 25.39
C LYS A 467 -9.57 36.72 24.97
N LYS A 468 -8.57 37.46 24.45
CA LYS A 468 -8.64 38.88 24.15
C LYS A 468 -8.93 39.15 22.67
N LEU A 469 -8.45 38.32 21.74
CA LEU A 469 -8.84 38.39 20.33
C LEU A 469 -10.10 37.57 20.03
N LYS A 470 -11.09 38.23 19.44
CA LYS A 470 -12.34 37.62 18.95
C LYS A 470 -12.32 37.53 17.43
N ALA A 471 -13.29 36.80 16.87
CA ALA A 471 -13.58 36.83 15.43
C ALA A 471 -13.69 38.27 14.94
N ASN A 472 -13.06 38.59 13.80
CA ASN A 472 -12.99 39.96 13.29
C ASN A 472 -13.80 40.09 12.02
N CYS A 473 -14.96 40.73 12.11
CA CYS A 473 -15.88 40.90 10.99
C CYS A 473 -16.06 42.37 10.59
N LYS A 474 -15.09 43.24 10.94
CA LYS A 474 -15.14 44.68 10.66
C LYS A 474 -14.98 45.04 9.19
N ILE A 475 -14.47 44.13 8.36
CA ILE A 475 -14.20 44.38 6.94
C ILE A 475 -15.10 43.47 6.10
N PRO A 476 -16.11 44.01 5.39
CA PRO A 476 -16.99 43.21 4.55
C PRO A 476 -16.21 42.33 3.57
N GLY A 477 -16.56 41.03 3.51
CA GLY A 477 -15.95 40.03 2.64
C GLY A 477 -14.53 39.59 3.02
N ARG A 478 -13.98 40.08 4.15
CA ARG A 478 -12.64 39.71 4.66
C ARG A 478 -12.70 39.49 6.17
N HIS A 479 -13.58 38.58 6.59
CA HIS A 479 -13.73 38.23 8.00
C HIS A 479 -12.60 37.28 8.45
N ILE A 480 -12.33 37.29 9.76
CA ILE A 480 -11.56 36.25 10.44
C ILE A 480 -12.54 35.49 11.33
N LEU A 481 -12.87 34.28 10.92
CA LEU A 481 -13.75 33.36 11.64
C LEU A 481 -12.89 32.39 12.44
N LEU A 482 -13.25 32.14 13.69
CA LEU A 482 -12.50 31.24 14.56
C LEU A 482 -13.14 29.86 14.52
N VAL A 483 -12.37 28.82 14.24
CA VAL A 483 -12.87 27.45 14.26
C VAL A 483 -13.21 27.06 15.70
N SER A 484 -14.40 26.48 15.88
CA SER A 484 -14.90 26.06 17.18
C SER A 484 -14.20 24.78 17.64
N SER A 485 -13.90 24.71 18.94
CA SER A 485 -13.31 23.53 19.56
C SER A 485 -14.40 22.67 20.22
N PRO A 486 -14.30 21.32 20.20
CA PRO A 486 -13.27 20.52 19.55
C PRO A 486 -13.50 20.35 18.03
N ILE A 487 -12.42 20.12 17.28
CA ILE A 487 -12.48 19.65 15.89
C ILE A 487 -12.47 18.12 15.84
N SER A 488 -12.87 17.54 14.71
CA SER A 488 -12.74 16.10 14.45
C SER A 488 -11.83 15.86 13.26
N VAL A 489 -10.75 15.10 13.47
CA VAL A 489 -9.82 14.65 12.43
C VAL A 489 -9.97 13.14 12.32
N ASP A 490 -10.59 12.66 11.23
CA ASP A 490 -10.86 11.23 11.00
C ASP A 490 -11.56 10.54 12.19
N ASN A 491 -12.63 11.16 12.70
CA ASN A 491 -13.39 10.74 13.88
C ASN A 491 -12.65 10.82 15.23
N GLN A 492 -11.42 11.37 15.27
CA GLN A 492 -10.72 11.67 16.51
C GLN A 492 -10.93 13.14 16.92
N ALA A 493 -11.41 13.36 18.14
CA ALA A 493 -11.60 14.71 18.67
C ALA A 493 -10.24 15.34 19.04
N SER A 494 -9.98 16.56 18.56
CA SER A 494 -8.84 17.39 18.96
C SER A 494 -9.35 18.69 19.56
N SER A 495 -8.95 18.99 20.79
CA SER A 495 -9.31 20.24 21.48
C SER A 495 -8.16 21.25 21.40
N LEU A 496 -8.45 22.54 21.59
CA LEU A 496 -7.43 23.58 21.53
C LEU A 496 -6.32 23.38 22.58
N GLU A 497 -6.63 22.76 23.72
CA GLU A 497 -5.69 22.48 24.80
C GLU A 497 -4.72 21.35 24.46
N LYS A 498 -5.14 20.41 23.61
CA LYS A 498 -4.35 19.25 23.18
C LYS A 498 -3.81 19.38 21.77
N ASP A 499 -4.01 20.51 21.10
CA ASP A 499 -3.55 20.75 19.73
C ASP A 499 -2.63 21.96 19.70
N VAL A 500 -1.37 21.78 19.29
CA VAL A 500 -0.40 22.89 19.22
C VAL A 500 -0.33 23.54 17.84
N THR A 501 -1.21 23.13 16.91
CA THR A 501 -1.17 23.61 15.54
C THR A 501 -1.85 24.97 15.41
N ASN A 502 -1.33 25.79 14.48
CA ASN A 502 -2.01 27.00 14.03
C ASN A 502 -2.11 26.95 12.52
N TRP A 503 -3.33 27.03 12.01
CA TRP A 503 -3.58 26.97 10.58
C TRP A 503 -4.82 27.79 10.20
N LEU A 504 -4.90 28.13 8.92
CA LEU A 504 -6.05 28.83 8.38
C LEU A 504 -6.35 28.37 6.96
N ILE A 505 -7.61 28.55 6.57
CA ILE A 505 -8.09 28.33 5.21
C ILE A 505 -8.96 29.52 4.77
N PRO A 506 -8.84 30.01 3.53
CA PRO A 506 -9.74 31.02 2.99
C PRO A 506 -11.05 30.38 2.51
N GLU A 507 -12.19 31.04 2.71
CA GLU A 507 -13.46 30.58 2.16
C GLU A 507 -13.44 30.56 0.62
N ASN A 508 -14.14 29.59 0.03
CA ASN A 508 -14.25 29.41 -1.43
C ASN A 508 -12.87 29.44 -2.11
N GLY A 509 -11.92 28.69 -1.58
CA GLY A 509 -10.54 28.67 -2.04
C GLY A 509 -10.01 27.26 -2.26
N ASP A 510 -8.71 27.19 -2.44
CA ASP A 510 -7.92 25.98 -2.68
C ASP A 510 -6.59 26.05 -1.89
N ILE A 511 -6.52 26.92 -0.88
CA ILE A 511 -5.30 27.20 -0.13
C ILE A 511 -5.43 26.68 1.29
N PHE A 512 -4.38 26.02 1.76
CA PHE A 512 -4.18 25.69 3.17
C PHE A 512 -2.93 26.40 3.68
N CYS A 513 -3.02 27.08 4.82
CA CYS A 513 -1.90 27.79 5.42
C CYS A 513 -1.58 27.25 6.81
N ALA A 514 -0.34 26.88 7.04
CA ALA A 514 0.22 26.64 8.38
C ALA A 514 0.91 27.91 8.87
N VAL A 515 0.75 28.25 10.16
CA VAL A 515 1.35 29.42 10.78
C VAL A 515 2.14 28.98 12.01
N ASP A 516 3.36 29.48 12.17
CA ASP A 516 4.23 29.11 13.30
C ASP A 516 3.75 29.71 14.64
N LYS A 517 3.08 30.87 14.59
CA LYS A 517 2.61 31.60 15.76
C LYS A 517 1.09 31.57 15.92
N PRO A 518 0.60 31.53 17.16
CA PRO A 518 -0.83 31.57 17.43
C PRO A 518 -1.47 32.90 17.06
N TYR A 519 -2.79 32.88 16.87
CA TYR A 519 -3.61 34.07 16.74
C TYR A 519 -3.81 34.72 18.12
N ALA A 520 -2.89 35.62 18.48
CA ALA A 520 -2.84 36.30 19.76
C ALA A 520 -2.44 37.79 19.60
N ILE A 521 -2.78 38.64 20.58
CA ILE A 521 -2.38 40.07 20.55
C ILE A 521 -0.85 40.20 20.56
N SER A 522 -0.17 39.35 21.33
CA SER A 522 1.29 39.33 21.44
C SER A 522 1.96 39.09 20.08
N GLN A 523 1.29 38.38 19.16
CA GLN A 523 1.79 38.07 17.84
C GLN A 523 2.18 39.32 17.04
N LYS A 524 1.56 40.47 17.32
CA LYS A 524 1.94 41.76 16.72
C LYS A 524 3.42 42.11 16.95
N TYR A 525 4.00 41.72 18.07
CA TYR A 525 5.38 42.03 18.45
C TYR A 525 6.35 40.86 18.25
N GLU A 526 5.84 39.71 17.82
CA GLU A 526 6.65 38.52 17.55
C GLU A 526 6.92 38.36 16.05
N PRO A 527 8.10 37.89 15.65
CA PRO A 527 8.31 37.40 14.30
C PRO A 527 7.42 36.18 14.03
N ALA A 528 7.02 36.00 12.76
CA ALA A 528 6.19 34.88 12.36
C ALA A 528 6.36 34.55 10.87
N VAL A 529 6.05 33.29 10.55
CA VAL A 529 6.03 32.73 9.20
C VAL A 529 4.73 31.97 8.99
N ALA A 530 4.14 32.16 7.81
CA ALA A 530 3.05 31.33 7.33
C ALA A 530 3.40 30.71 5.97
N VAL A 531 3.13 29.42 5.85
CA VAL A 531 3.36 28.64 4.63
C VAL A 531 2.01 28.20 4.07
N CYS A 532 1.67 28.75 2.91
CA CYS A 532 0.36 28.61 2.27
C CYS A 532 0.49 27.83 0.95
N MET A 533 -0.08 26.63 0.90
CA MET A 533 -0.02 25.73 -0.25
C MET A 533 -1.34 25.74 -1.01
N GLN A 534 -1.28 25.83 -2.34
CA GLN A 534 -2.44 25.74 -3.21
C GLN A 534 -2.72 24.25 -3.55
N LEU A 535 -3.57 23.61 -2.75
CA LEU A 535 -3.92 22.20 -2.81
C LEU A 535 -5.39 21.98 -2.48
N ALA A 536 -6.23 21.83 -3.53
CA ALA A 536 -7.68 21.71 -3.40
C ALA A 536 -8.14 20.52 -2.54
N ASN A 537 -7.45 19.38 -2.63
CA ASN A 537 -7.75 18.18 -1.85
C ASN A 537 -7.48 18.36 -0.34
N ILE A 538 -6.38 19.04 0.02
CA ILE A 538 -6.07 19.37 1.42
C ILE A 538 -7.05 20.41 1.93
N PHE A 539 -7.29 21.47 1.14
CA PHE A 539 -8.27 22.50 1.46
C PHE A 539 -9.63 21.90 1.77
N ALA A 540 -10.15 21.01 0.92
CA ALA A 540 -11.47 20.39 1.12
C ALA A 540 -11.57 19.65 2.46
N ARG A 541 -10.52 18.92 2.86
CA ARG A 541 -10.48 18.21 4.16
C ARG A 541 -10.48 19.18 5.33
N PHE A 542 -9.62 20.20 5.30
CA PHE A 542 -9.58 21.21 6.36
C PHE A 542 -10.84 22.07 6.42
N ASN A 543 -11.52 22.28 5.29
CA ASN A 543 -12.82 22.94 5.28
C ASN A 543 -13.91 22.12 5.95
N THR A 544 -13.89 20.79 5.80
CA THR A 544 -14.77 19.88 6.56
C THR A 544 -14.45 19.92 8.06
N ILE A 545 -13.17 19.92 8.43
CA ILE A 545 -12.73 20.05 9.83
C ILE A 545 -13.21 21.39 10.43
N ALA A 546 -13.11 22.47 9.65
CA ALA A 546 -13.54 23.82 9.99
C ALA A 546 -15.03 24.10 9.71
N ALA A 547 -15.90 23.08 9.78
CA ALA A 547 -17.32 23.24 9.50
C ALA A 547 -18.04 24.12 10.55
N LYS A 548 -17.59 24.07 11.80
CA LYS A 548 -18.12 24.90 12.90
C LYS A 548 -17.17 26.04 13.19
N VAL A 549 -17.69 27.27 13.13
CA VAL A 549 -16.96 28.49 13.45
C VAL A 549 -17.75 29.32 14.45
N ASP A 550 -17.04 29.99 15.34
CA ASP A 550 -17.62 30.91 16.30
C ASP A 550 -18.19 32.11 15.54
N SER A 551 -19.40 32.53 15.91
CA SER A 551 -20.08 33.67 15.30
C SER A 551 -19.29 34.96 15.52
N CYS A 552 -19.34 35.85 14.53
CA CYS A 552 -18.94 37.25 14.71
C CYS A 552 -19.68 37.82 15.93
N SER A 553 -18.94 38.39 16.88
CA SER A 553 -19.52 39.10 18.04
C SER A 553 -19.24 40.59 17.96
#